data_AF-A0A1J5NVU5-F1
#
_entry.id   AF-A0A1J5NVU5-F1
#
_cell.length_a   1.000
_cell.length_b   1.000
_cell.length_c   1.000
_cell.angle_alpha   90.00
_cell.angle_beta   90.00
_cell.angle_gamma   90.00
#
_symmetry.space_group_name_H-M   'P 1'
#
loop_
_entity.id
_entity.type
_entity.pdbx_description
1 polymer ?
#
loop_
_entity_poly.entity_id
_entity_poly.type
_entity_poly.pdbx_seq_one_letter_code
_entity_poly.pdbx_strand_id
1 'polypeptide(L)'
;MNLEDLPVEIVEHRLPAEEQVCPACGGPLHEMSTEVRQELKIIPAQVKVVKHVRYVYVCRHCEREEIATPVVTAPMPAPVLPGSPVSPSLLAYIMTQKYGAGLPLYRQEQQFKGLGLELSRQTLANWVLRGANTWLTHIYDRLHEYLLKRDILHADETTLQVLREPGREAATKSFLWLYRTGRDGPPIILYDYQTTRASKHPRRFLAGFKGYLHVDGYAGYNELPDVTLVGCWAHARRKFDEALKALPEDKRTAAVAAREGLEFCNRLFTIERDLKDKTPEERYQLRQVRSKPVLDAFLAWLKSQKSRVLPKSSFGQAINY
;
A
#
# COMPACT_ATOMS: atom_id res chain seq x y z
N MET A 1 26.73 4.10 2.83
CA MET A 1 25.72 4.39 1.79
C MET A 1 26.07 3.50 0.60
N ASN A 2 25.15 2.65 0.13
CA ASN A 2 25.43 1.80 -1.03
C ASN A 2 25.19 2.65 -2.31
N LEU A 3 26.19 2.73 -3.18
CA LEU A 3 26.17 3.49 -4.44
C LEU A 3 26.39 2.59 -5.68
N GLU A 4 26.49 1.27 -5.50
CA GLU A 4 26.95 0.32 -6.52
C GLU A 4 26.03 0.27 -7.76
N ASP A 5 24.74 0.51 -7.58
CA ASP A 5 23.73 0.43 -8.66
C ASP A 5 23.47 1.77 -9.38
N LEU A 6 24.12 2.87 -8.97
CA LEU A 6 23.91 4.18 -9.58
C LEU A 6 24.85 4.40 -10.78
N PRO A 7 24.37 5.01 -11.89
CA PRO A 7 25.24 5.43 -12.98
C PRO A 7 26.35 6.37 -12.48
N VAL A 8 27.59 6.11 -12.87
CA VAL A 8 28.76 6.92 -12.48
C VAL A 8 29.19 7.80 -13.64
N GLU A 9 29.23 9.11 -13.39
CA GLU A 9 29.86 10.11 -14.25
C GLU A 9 31.28 10.37 -13.72
N ILE A 10 32.31 10.03 -14.50
CA ILE A 10 33.71 10.27 -14.12
C ILE A 10 34.12 11.62 -14.70
N VAL A 11 34.49 12.55 -13.81
CA VAL A 11 35.10 13.83 -14.18
C VAL A 11 36.56 13.79 -13.76
N GLU A 12 37.47 13.77 -14.74
CA GLU A 12 38.91 13.78 -14.48
C GLU A 12 39.42 15.21 -14.32
N HIS A 13 40.14 15.46 -13.24
CA HIS A 13 40.82 16.71 -12.99
C HIS A 13 42.34 16.48 -13.15
N ARG A 14 42.90 16.95 -14.26
CA ARG A 14 44.35 16.90 -14.54
C ARG A 14 44.92 18.31 -14.56
N LEU A 15 46.18 18.46 -14.14
CA LEU A 15 46.90 19.72 -14.34
C LEU A 15 47.01 20.01 -15.85
N PRO A 16 46.83 21.27 -16.29
CA PRO A 16 47.16 21.69 -17.65
C PRO A 16 48.60 21.31 -18.01
N ALA A 17 48.89 21.04 -19.29
CA ALA A 17 50.19 20.54 -19.72
C ALA A 17 51.33 21.51 -19.35
N GLU A 18 51.06 22.82 -19.38
CA GLU A 18 51.96 23.90 -18.98
C GLU A 18 52.28 23.91 -17.49
N GLU A 19 51.42 23.35 -16.64
CA GLU A 19 51.60 23.26 -15.19
C GLU A 19 52.19 21.91 -14.75
N GLN A 20 52.39 20.96 -15.67
CA GLN A 20 53.01 19.66 -15.39
C GLN A 20 54.55 19.75 -15.29
N VAL A 21 55.04 20.82 -14.68
CA VAL A 21 56.46 21.11 -14.49
C VAL A 21 56.76 21.20 -13.00
N CYS A 22 57.80 20.51 -12.56
CA CYS A 22 58.18 20.46 -11.16
C CYS A 22 58.59 21.86 -10.68
N PRO A 23 57.93 22.43 -9.64
CA PRO A 23 58.24 23.77 -9.16
C PRO A 23 59.63 23.89 -8.51
N ALA A 24 60.29 22.76 -8.20
CA ALA A 24 61.61 22.75 -7.57
C ALA A 24 62.77 22.64 -8.58
N CYS A 25 62.62 21.84 -9.65
CA CYS A 25 63.72 21.54 -10.57
C CYS A 25 63.39 21.78 -12.06
N GLY A 26 62.15 22.13 -12.41
CA GLY A 26 61.74 22.36 -13.79
C GLY A 26 61.59 21.10 -14.66
N GLY A 27 61.76 19.89 -14.08
CA GLY A 27 61.53 18.63 -14.80
C GLY A 27 60.05 18.29 -14.97
N PRO A 28 59.70 17.35 -15.86
CA PRO A 28 58.31 16.93 -16.08
C PRO A 28 57.73 16.21 -14.85
N LEU A 29 56.49 16.52 -14.49
CA LEU A 29 55.71 15.79 -13.48
C LEU A 29 55.11 14.51 -14.10
N HIS A 30 54.90 13.47 -13.28
CA HIS A 30 54.19 12.25 -13.67
C HIS A 30 53.08 11.93 -12.68
N GLU A 31 52.08 11.15 -13.10
CA GLU A 31 50.95 10.78 -12.27
C GLU A 31 51.36 9.71 -11.24
N MET A 32 51.20 10.02 -9.94
CA MET A 32 51.59 9.13 -8.85
C MET A 32 50.40 8.35 -8.28
N SER A 33 49.30 9.04 -7.97
CA SER A 33 48.09 8.45 -7.39
C SER A 33 46.90 9.35 -7.67
N THR A 34 45.69 8.84 -7.42
CA THR A 34 44.45 9.62 -7.56
C THR A 34 43.75 9.72 -6.20
N GLU A 35 43.17 10.88 -5.93
CA GLU A 35 42.24 11.08 -4.82
C GLU A 35 40.82 11.07 -5.36
N VAL A 36 39.98 10.16 -4.88
CA VAL A 36 38.61 10.00 -5.35
C VAL A 36 37.64 10.58 -4.34
N ARG A 37 36.87 11.59 -4.77
CA ARG A 37 35.69 12.09 -4.06
C ARG A 37 34.45 11.78 -4.87
N GLN A 38 33.42 11.26 -4.21
CA GLN A 38 32.11 11.00 -4.81
C GLN A 38 31.09 12.04 -4.34
N GLU A 39 30.22 12.48 -5.23
CA GLU A 39 29.07 13.32 -4.91
C GLU A 39 27.81 12.84 -5.62
N LEU A 40 26.64 13.14 -5.03
CA LEU A 40 25.34 12.75 -5.59
C LEU A 40 24.78 13.89 -6.45
N LYS A 41 24.51 13.58 -7.72
CA LYS A 41 23.88 14.48 -8.69
C LYS A 41 22.47 14.01 -9.00
N ILE A 42 21.48 14.89 -8.82
CA ILE A 42 20.09 14.61 -9.18
C ILE A 42 19.84 15.10 -10.61
N ILE A 43 19.39 14.19 -11.48
CA ILE A 43 18.87 14.53 -12.81
C ILE A 43 17.34 14.58 -12.69
N PRO A 44 16.69 15.76 -12.77
CA PRO A 44 15.25 15.85 -12.66
C PRO A 44 14.53 15.12 -13.80
N ALA A 45 13.27 14.76 -13.58
CA ALA A 45 12.43 14.16 -14.61
C ALA A 45 12.30 15.10 -15.82
N GLN A 46 12.41 14.54 -17.02
CA GLN A 46 12.24 15.26 -18.29
C GLN A 46 10.99 14.79 -19.02
N VAL A 47 10.29 15.72 -19.66
CA VAL A 47 9.11 15.43 -20.49
C VAL A 47 9.49 15.59 -21.97
N LYS A 48 9.12 14.63 -22.81
CA LYS A 48 9.27 14.71 -24.27
C LYS A 48 8.03 14.20 -24.99
N VAL A 49 7.77 14.76 -26.17
CA VAL A 49 6.68 14.30 -27.06
C VAL A 49 7.23 13.28 -28.04
N VAL A 50 6.66 12.07 -28.03
CA VAL A 50 6.97 11.03 -29.02
C VAL A 50 5.91 11.08 -30.12
N LYS A 51 6.31 11.49 -31.33
CA LYS A 51 5.43 11.53 -32.50
C LYS A 51 5.52 10.20 -33.25
N HIS A 52 4.43 9.43 -33.24
CA HIS A 52 4.31 8.23 -34.05
C HIS A 52 3.78 8.60 -35.44
N VAL A 53 4.62 8.44 -36.47
CA VAL A 53 4.27 8.70 -37.87
C VAL A 53 4.10 7.37 -38.58
N ARG A 54 2.88 7.09 -39.07
CA ARG A 54 2.58 5.89 -39.85
C ARG A 54 2.54 6.24 -41.33
N TYR A 55 3.38 5.58 -42.11
CA TYR A 55 3.36 5.69 -43.56
C TYR A 55 2.28 4.79 -44.17
N VAL A 56 1.63 5.32 -45.20
CA VAL A 56 0.60 4.65 -45.99
C VAL A 56 1.13 4.52 -47.40
N TYR A 57 0.99 3.33 -47.97
CA TYR A 57 1.53 2.95 -49.26
C TYR A 57 0.36 2.61 -50.20
N VAL A 58 0.51 3.03 -51.45
CA VAL A 58 -0.40 2.73 -52.54
C VAL A 58 0.39 2.23 -53.74
N CYS A 59 -0.19 1.34 -54.53
CA CYS A 59 0.43 0.84 -55.75
C CYS A 59 0.10 1.75 -56.93
N ARG A 60 1.07 2.55 -57.39
CA ARG A 60 0.90 3.44 -58.56
C ARG A 60 0.52 2.71 -59.84
N HIS A 61 0.98 1.46 -60.00
CA HIS A 61 0.62 0.66 -61.17
C HIS A 61 -0.87 0.28 -61.15
N CYS A 62 -1.37 -0.23 -60.02
CA CYS A 62 -2.79 -0.59 -59.90
C CYS A 62 -3.71 0.63 -60.01
N GLU A 63 -3.26 1.80 -59.54
CA GLU A 63 -3.96 3.07 -59.68
C GLU A 63 -4.08 3.52 -61.15
N ARG A 64 -2.98 3.47 -61.92
CA ARG A 64 -2.96 3.91 -63.32
C ARG A 64 -3.73 2.99 -64.27
N GLU A 65 -3.68 1.69 -64.01
CA GLU A 65 -4.31 0.67 -64.84
C GLU A 65 -5.75 0.34 -64.39
N GLU A 66 -6.33 1.10 -63.45
CA GLU A 66 -7.68 0.91 -62.90
C GLU A 66 -7.94 -0.53 -62.37
N ILE A 67 -6.91 -1.24 -61.91
CA ILE A 67 -7.02 -2.63 -61.44
C ILE A 67 -7.65 -2.65 -60.04
N ALA A 68 -7.07 -1.90 -59.10
CA ALA A 68 -7.48 -1.81 -57.70
C ALA A 68 -6.75 -0.65 -57.00
N THR A 69 -7.23 -0.24 -55.83
CA THR A 69 -6.57 0.79 -54.98
C THR A 69 -6.14 0.18 -53.64
N PRO A 70 -5.11 -0.69 -53.62
CA PRO A 70 -4.65 -1.30 -52.38
C PRO A 70 -4.00 -0.24 -51.49
N VAL A 71 -4.60 0.04 -50.33
CA VAL A 71 -4.05 0.92 -49.29
C VAL A 71 -3.41 0.06 -48.22
N VAL A 72 -2.09 0.06 -48.16
CA VAL A 72 -1.31 -0.71 -47.18
C VAL A 72 -0.72 0.25 -46.17
N THR A 73 -0.90 -0.02 -44.87
CA THR A 73 -0.37 0.85 -43.80
C THR A 73 0.72 0.14 -43.03
N ALA A 74 1.78 0.87 -42.66
CA ALA A 74 2.81 0.31 -41.78
C ALA A 74 2.23 -0.05 -40.40
N PRO A 75 2.67 -1.13 -39.75
CA PRO A 75 2.24 -1.47 -38.40
C PRO A 75 2.63 -0.34 -37.43
N MET A 76 1.70 0.05 -36.58
CA MET A 76 1.91 1.08 -35.55
C MET A 76 1.36 0.55 -34.22
N PRO A 77 2.14 0.60 -33.12
CA PRO A 77 1.66 0.15 -31.82
C PRO A 77 0.39 0.88 -31.40
N ALA A 78 -0.52 0.16 -30.75
CA ALA A 78 -1.70 0.76 -30.16
C ALA A 78 -1.29 1.68 -28.98
N PRO A 79 -1.90 2.86 -28.83
CA PRO A 79 -1.69 3.70 -27.66
C PRO A 79 -2.25 3.00 -26.41
N VAL A 80 -1.63 3.25 -25.24
CA VAL A 80 -2.10 2.68 -23.96
C VAL A 80 -3.55 3.05 -23.66
N LEU A 81 -3.96 4.26 -24.04
CA LEU A 81 -5.34 4.74 -23.98
C LEU A 81 -5.70 5.39 -25.32
N PRO A 82 -6.61 4.80 -26.11
CA PRO A 82 -7.05 5.38 -27.37
C PRO A 82 -7.55 6.82 -27.22
N GLY A 83 -7.17 7.68 -28.17
CA GLY A 83 -7.52 9.11 -28.21
C GLY A 83 -6.80 9.98 -27.17
N SER A 84 -5.81 9.45 -26.46
CA SER A 84 -5.10 10.16 -25.40
C SER A 84 -3.60 10.27 -25.67
N PRO A 85 -2.94 11.39 -25.32
CA PRO A 85 -1.49 11.55 -25.52
C PRO A 85 -0.64 10.86 -24.45
N VAL A 86 -1.24 10.24 -23.42
CA VAL A 86 -0.48 9.60 -22.35
C VAL A 86 0.24 8.37 -22.86
N SER A 87 1.54 8.27 -22.57
CA SER A 87 2.33 7.06 -22.82
C SER A 87 2.20 6.07 -21.65
N PRO A 88 2.54 4.78 -21.85
CA PRO A 88 2.62 3.83 -20.74
C PRO A 88 3.53 4.31 -19.60
N SER A 89 4.67 4.92 -19.93
CA SER A 89 5.63 5.43 -18.94
C SER A 89 5.09 6.62 -18.14
N LEU A 90 4.41 7.56 -18.79
CA LEU A 90 3.81 8.71 -18.11
C LEU A 90 2.66 8.26 -17.19
N LEU A 91 1.82 7.33 -17.66
CA LEU A 91 0.74 6.76 -16.84
C LEU A 91 1.30 6.06 -15.59
N ALA A 92 2.30 5.20 -15.76
CA ALA A 92 2.97 4.52 -14.66
C ALA A 92 3.60 5.51 -13.68
N TYR A 93 4.30 6.53 -14.17
CA TYR A 93 4.90 7.58 -13.35
C TYR A 93 3.85 8.30 -12.48
N ILE A 94 2.74 8.74 -13.08
CA ILE A 94 1.64 9.43 -12.37
C ILE A 94 1.05 8.54 -11.26
N MET A 95 0.80 7.26 -11.56
CA MET A 95 0.21 6.32 -10.61
C MET A 95 1.17 5.98 -9.48
N THR A 96 2.45 5.73 -9.77
CA THR A 96 3.49 5.49 -8.76
C THR A 96 3.68 6.69 -7.85
N GLN A 97 3.75 7.90 -8.39
CA GLN A 97 3.86 9.11 -7.58
C GLN A 97 2.61 9.30 -6.70
N LYS A 98 1.42 9.01 -7.22
CA LYS A 98 0.16 9.18 -6.48
C LYS A 98 0.03 8.21 -5.30
N TYR A 99 0.26 6.93 -5.57
CA TYR A 99 -0.04 5.87 -4.60
C TYR A 99 1.20 5.38 -3.85
N GLY A 100 2.34 5.24 -4.53
CA GLY A 100 3.61 4.83 -3.92
C GLY A 100 4.28 5.95 -3.11
N ALA A 101 4.33 7.16 -3.66
CA ALA A 101 4.93 8.32 -2.99
C ALA A 101 3.91 9.23 -2.25
N GLY A 102 2.62 8.91 -2.31
CA GLY A 102 1.57 9.69 -1.63
C GLY A 102 1.39 11.11 -2.18
N LEU A 103 1.81 11.38 -3.43
CA LEU A 103 1.78 12.71 -4.02
C LEU A 103 0.42 13.00 -4.69
N PRO A 104 -0.44 13.87 -4.11
CA PRO A 104 -1.76 14.13 -4.67
C PRO A 104 -1.68 14.78 -6.06
N LEU A 105 -2.68 14.51 -6.90
CA LEU A 105 -2.70 14.92 -8.32
C LEU A 105 -2.57 16.43 -8.53
N TYR A 106 -3.04 17.25 -7.59
CA TYR A 106 -2.87 18.71 -7.70
C TYR A 106 -1.41 19.14 -7.57
N ARG A 107 -0.59 18.43 -6.77
CA ARG A 107 0.86 18.70 -6.69
C ARG A 107 1.57 18.18 -7.93
N GLN A 108 1.13 17.05 -8.47
CA GLN A 108 1.66 16.54 -9.74
C GLN A 108 1.37 17.50 -10.90
N GLU A 109 0.16 18.07 -10.97
CA GLU A 109 -0.17 19.14 -11.94
C GLU A 109 0.81 20.31 -11.84
N GLN A 110 1.10 20.81 -10.63
CA GLN A 110 2.08 21.89 -10.46
C GLN A 110 3.51 21.47 -10.86
N GLN A 111 3.91 20.22 -10.59
CA GLN A 111 5.21 19.70 -11.03
C GLN A 111 5.31 19.64 -12.56
N PHE A 112 4.29 19.12 -13.24
CA PHE A 112 4.26 19.09 -14.70
C PHE A 112 4.25 20.50 -15.29
N LYS A 113 3.51 21.44 -14.69
CA LYS A 113 3.54 22.84 -15.09
C LYS A 113 4.95 23.44 -14.97
N GLY A 114 5.68 23.12 -13.89
CA GLY A 114 7.08 23.51 -13.72
C GLY A 114 8.02 22.93 -14.78
N LEU A 115 7.65 21.79 -15.40
CA LEU A 115 8.35 21.18 -16.53
C LEU A 115 7.85 21.68 -17.89
N GLY A 116 7.02 22.72 -17.93
CA GLY A 116 6.45 23.28 -19.16
C GLY A 116 5.30 22.46 -19.76
N LEU A 117 4.75 21.49 -19.02
CA LEU A 117 3.64 20.65 -19.46
C LEU A 117 2.35 20.99 -18.68
N GLU A 118 1.41 21.64 -19.35
CA GLU A 118 0.11 21.95 -18.76
C GLU A 118 -0.84 20.75 -18.83
N LEU A 119 -0.94 19.99 -17.74
CA LEU A 119 -1.91 18.91 -17.58
C LEU A 119 -2.93 19.25 -16.49
N SER A 120 -4.21 19.30 -16.85
CA SER A 120 -5.26 19.51 -15.86
C SER A 120 -5.36 18.35 -14.86
N ARG A 121 -5.75 18.64 -13.62
CA ARG A 121 -6.11 17.60 -12.62
C ARG A 121 -7.14 16.60 -13.13
N GLN A 122 -8.09 17.06 -13.94
CA GLN A 122 -9.14 16.19 -14.49
C GLN A 122 -8.54 15.17 -15.48
N THR A 123 -7.62 15.61 -16.34
CA THR A 123 -6.89 14.72 -17.24
C THR A 123 -6.11 13.66 -16.46
N LEU A 124 -5.35 14.07 -15.44
CA LEU A 124 -4.60 13.16 -14.58
C LEU A 124 -5.52 12.15 -13.87
N ALA A 125 -6.65 12.61 -13.34
CA ALA A 125 -7.62 11.74 -12.67
C ALA A 125 -8.23 10.72 -13.63
N ASN A 126 -8.64 11.16 -14.83
CA ASN A 126 -9.19 10.28 -15.86
C ASN A 126 -8.18 9.23 -16.32
N TRP A 127 -6.90 9.60 -16.46
CA TRP A 127 -5.84 8.65 -16.80
C TRP A 127 -5.64 7.60 -15.72
N VAL A 128 -5.57 8.01 -14.45
CA VAL A 128 -5.46 7.07 -13.32
C VAL A 128 -6.64 6.10 -13.30
N LEU A 129 -7.88 6.60 -13.45
CA LEU A 129 -9.08 5.77 -13.45
C LEU A 129 -9.10 4.79 -14.62
N ARG A 130 -8.85 5.27 -15.85
CA ARG A 130 -8.80 4.39 -17.03
C ARG A 130 -7.67 3.38 -16.94
N GLY A 131 -6.50 3.79 -16.46
CA GLY A 131 -5.35 2.92 -16.26
C GLY A 131 -5.65 1.79 -15.28
N ALA A 132 -6.19 2.14 -14.12
CA ALA A 132 -6.60 1.17 -13.11
C ALA A 132 -7.68 0.21 -13.65
N ASN A 133 -8.77 0.75 -14.21
CA ASN A 133 -9.91 -0.05 -14.65
C ASN A 133 -9.61 -0.96 -15.84
N THR A 134 -8.72 -0.53 -16.75
CA THR A 134 -8.38 -1.29 -17.96
C THR A 134 -7.33 -2.37 -17.68
N TRP A 135 -6.31 -2.05 -16.88
CA TRP A 135 -5.12 -2.90 -16.76
C TRP A 135 -5.00 -3.59 -15.40
N LEU A 136 -5.38 -2.90 -14.31
CA LEU A 136 -5.16 -3.40 -12.95
C LEU A 136 -6.34 -4.21 -12.41
N THR A 137 -7.56 -4.01 -12.92
CA THR A 137 -8.75 -4.81 -12.53
C THR A 137 -8.50 -6.31 -12.68
N HIS A 138 -7.89 -6.75 -13.78
CA HIS A 138 -7.60 -8.16 -13.99
C HIS A 138 -6.63 -8.75 -12.95
N ILE A 139 -5.68 -7.94 -12.48
CA ILE A 139 -4.76 -8.32 -11.40
C ILE A 139 -5.53 -8.37 -10.09
N TYR A 140 -6.35 -7.36 -9.81
CA TYR A 140 -7.19 -7.28 -8.62
C TYR A 140 -8.12 -8.50 -8.50
N ASP A 141 -8.83 -8.84 -9.58
CA ASP A 141 -9.75 -9.98 -9.63
C ASP A 141 -9.01 -11.30 -9.42
N ARG A 142 -7.85 -11.47 -10.07
CA ARG A 142 -7.04 -12.68 -9.88
C ARG A 142 -6.49 -12.78 -8.46
N LEU A 143 -6.06 -11.68 -7.86
CA LEU A 143 -5.64 -11.64 -6.46
C LEU A 143 -6.80 -11.95 -5.52
N HIS A 144 -8.01 -11.49 -5.83
CA HIS A 144 -9.23 -11.80 -5.07
C HIS A 144 -9.54 -13.29 -5.12
N GLU A 145 -9.49 -13.92 -6.29
CA GLU A 145 -9.63 -15.39 -6.42
C GLU A 145 -8.61 -16.15 -5.57
N TYR A 146 -7.35 -15.72 -5.56
CA TYR A 146 -6.31 -16.35 -4.74
C TYR A 146 -6.46 -16.07 -3.25
N LEU A 147 -7.00 -14.91 -2.88
CA LEU A 147 -7.29 -14.54 -1.50
C LEU A 147 -8.40 -15.45 -0.93
N LEU A 148 -9.46 -15.72 -1.68
CA LEU A 148 -10.57 -16.58 -1.25
C LEU A 148 -10.17 -18.06 -1.08
N LYS A 149 -9.05 -18.50 -1.68
CA LYS A 149 -8.51 -19.88 -1.56
C LYS A 149 -7.67 -20.11 -0.31
N ARG A 150 -7.43 -19.09 0.52
CA ARG A 150 -6.63 -19.23 1.74
C ARG A 150 -7.47 -19.76 2.88
N ASP A 151 -6.81 -20.32 3.89
CA ASP A 151 -7.50 -20.78 5.10
C ASP A 151 -7.64 -19.68 6.16
N ILE A 152 -6.77 -18.65 6.10
CA ILE A 152 -6.71 -17.58 7.10
C ILE A 152 -6.63 -16.22 6.41
N LEU A 153 -7.63 -15.39 6.67
CA LEU A 153 -7.71 -14.02 6.20
C LEU A 153 -7.83 -13.05 7.36
N HIS A 154 -7.54 -11.78 7.10
CA HIS A 154 -7.83 -10.69 8.01
C HIS A 154 -8.73 -9.69 7.29
N ALA A 155 -9.68 -9.10 8.02
CA ALA A 155 -10.49 -8.00 7.54
C ALA A 155 -10.55 -6.87 8.57
N ASP A 156 -10.58 -5.63 8.07
CA ASP A 156 -10.76 -4.41 8.86
C ASP A 156 -11.34 -3.34 7.94
N GLU A 157 -11.87 -2.26 8.49
CA GLU A 157 -12.43 -1.17 7.68
C GLU A 157 -12.05 0.19 8.22
N THR A 158 -11.63 1.06 7.30
CA THR A 158 -11.29 2.44 7.63
C THR A 158 -12.30 3.38 7.01
N THR A 159 -12.72 4.38 7.78
CA THR A 159 -13.66 5.40 7.32
C THR A 159 -12.97 6.46 6.48
N LEU A 160 -13.66 6.92 5.44
CA LEU A 160 -13.28 8.08 4.64
C LEU A 160 -14.52 8.91 4.30
N GLN A 161 -14.31 10.16 3.89
CA GLN A 161 -15.34 11.03 3.35
C GLN A 161 -15.06 11.26 1.87
N VAL A 162 -16.10 11.14 1.04
CA VAL A 162 -15.99 11.34 -0.41
C VAL A 162 -16.71 12.62 -0.78
N LEU A 163 -15.95 13.60 -1.27
CA LEU A 163 -16.46 14.95 -1.54
C LEU A 163 -17.62 14.99 -2.54
N ARG A 164 -17.62 14.07 -3.51
CA ARG A 164 -18.64 13.99 -4.57
C ARG A 164 -19.05 12.54 -4.75
N GLU A 165 -20.05 12.15 -3.99
CA GLU A 165 -20.70 10.86 -4.15
C GLU A 165 -22.17 11.08 -4.58
N PRO A 166 -22.63 10.41 -5.65
CA PRO A 166 -24.00 10.59 -6.12
C PRO A 166 -25.04 10.34 -5.02
N GLY A 167 -25.88 11.33 -4.76
CA GLY A 167 -26.97 11.22 -3.77
C GLY A 167 -26.52 11.19 -2.30
N ARG A 168 -25.27 11.53 -1.97
CA ARG A 168 -24.77 11.55 -0.59
C ARG A 168 -24.01 12.85 -0.29
N GLU A 169 -24.18 13.34 0.94
CA GLU A 169 -23.47 14.54 1.40
C GLU A 169 -21.98 14.25 1.60
N ALA A 170 -21.12 15.24 1.33
CA ALA A 170 -19.68 15.10 1.46
C ALA A 170 -19.19 14.71 2.88
N ALA A 171 -19.95 15.08 3.91
CA ALA A 171 -19.63 14.74 5.30
C ALA A 171 -19.97 13.28 5.66
N THR A 172 -20.70 12.57 4.79
CA THR A 172 -21.12 11.20 5.06
C THR A 172 -19.93 10.25 5.04
N LYS A 173 -19.89 9.33 6.01
CA LYS A 173 -18.86 8.30 6.06
C LYS A 173 -19.10 7.24 4.99
N SER A 174 -18.05 6.97 4.23
CA SER A 174 -17.84 5.77 3.43
C SER A 174 -16.73 4.92 4.05
N PHE A 175 -16.56 3.72 3.54
CA PHE A 175 -15.70 2.70 4.13
C PHE A 175 -14.79 2.11 3.06
N LEU A 176 -13.51 2.00 3.40
CA LEU A 176 -12.56 1.19 2.64
C LEU A 176 -12.33 -0.08 3.44
N TRP A 177 -12.94 -1.16 2.99
CA TRP A 177 -12.79 -2.48 3.59
C TRP A 177 -11.48 -3.08 3.11
N LEU A 178 -10.60 -3.41 4.04
CA LEU A 178 -9.33 -4.08 3.77
C LEU A 178 -9.52 -5.57 3.99
N TYR A 179 -9.07 -6.37 3.03
CA TYR A 179 -8.94 -7.82 3.16
C TYR A 179 -7.51 -8.20 2.84
N ARG A 180 -6.91 -9.06 3.67
CA ARG A 180 -5.55 -9.51 3.42
C ARG A 180 -5.32 -10.95 3.83
N THR A 181 -4.29 -11.53 3.25
CA THR A 181 -3.75 -12.82 3.73
C THR A 181 -3.04 -12.66 5.07
N GLY A 182 -3.02 -13.77 5.82
CA GLY A 182 -2.27 -13.88 7.06
C GLY A 182 -0.75 -13.97 6.85
N ARG A 183 -0.07 -14.71 7.72
CA ARG A 183 1.36 -14.99 7.59
C ARG A 183 1.67 -16.04 6.50
N ASP A 184 0.70 -16.88 6.18
CA ASP A 184 0.88 -17.97 5.22
C ASP A 184 0.57 -17.53 3.78
N GLY A 185 1.40 -18.03 2.85
CA GLY A 185 1.34 -17.72 1.43
C GLY A 185 1.83 -16.32 1.04
N PRO A 186 1.74 -15.97 -0.25
CA PRO A 186 2.06 -14.64 -0.75
C PRO A 186 1.20 -13.56 -0.07
N PRO A 187 1.78 -12.39 0.23
CA PRO A 187 1.03 -11.28 0.79
C PRO A 187 0.09 -10.70 -0.26
N ILE A 188 -1.22 -10.74 0.03
CA ILE A 188 -2.26 -10.10 -0.78
C ILE A 188 -2.98 -9.10 0.12
N ILE A 189 -3.16 -7.87 -0.35
CA ILE A 189 -3.90 -6.81 0.33
C ILE A 189 -4.83 -6.19 -0.70
N LEU A 190 -6.14 -6.30 -0.47
CA LEU A 190 -7.18 -5.76 -1.34
C LEU A 190 -8.02 -4.77 -0.54
N TYR A 191 -8.43 -3.71 -1.23
CA TYR A 191 -9.28 -2.67 -0.69
C TYR A 191 -10.58 -2.61 -1.49
N ASP A 192 -11.70 -2.74 -0.80
CA ASP A 192 -13.04 -2.68 -1.35
C ASP A 192 -13.76 -1.44 -0.83
N TYR A 193 -13.97 -0.48 -1.73
CA TYR A 193 -14.70 0.76 -1.41
C TYR A 193 -16.19 0.49 -1.32
N GLN A 194 -16.81 0.90 -0.21
CA GLN A 194 -18.24 0.79 0.00
C GLN A 194 -18.82 2.05 0.65
N THR A 195 -20.05 2.35 0.29
CA THR A 195 -20.76 3.54 0.78
C THR A 195 -21.19 3.41 2.25
N THR A 196 -21.34 2.18 2.75
CA THR A 196 -21.80 1.92 4.12
C THR A 196 -20.97 0.85 4.81
N ARG A 197 -21.15 0.70 6.13
CA ARG A 197 -20.54 -0.38 6.94
C ARG A 197 -21.38 -1.67 6.95
N ALA A 198 -22.38 -1.80 6.09
CA ALA A 198 -23.37 -2.88 6.19
C ALA A 198 -22.76 -4.28 5.98
N SER A 199 -23.26 -5.30 6.70
CA SER A 199 -22.81 -6.71 6.64
C SER A 199 -22.87 -7.31 5.23
N LYS A 200 -23.75 -6.81 4.36
CA LYS A 200 -23.87 -7.24 2.97
C LYS A 200 -22.56 -7.07 2.17
N HIS A 201 -21.69 -6.14 2.55
CA HIS A 201 -20.45 -5.87 1.85
C HIS A 201 -19.40 -6.97 2.06
N PRO A 202 -18.97 -7.29 3.29
CA PRO A 202 -18.08 -8.43 3.52
C PRO A 202 -18.72 -9.74 3.10
N ARG A 203 -20.05 -9.90 3.25
CA ARG A 203 -20.75 -11.10 2.76
C ARG A 203 -20.62 -11.30 1.25
N ARG A 204 -20.70 -10.21 0.47
CA ARG A 204 -20.51 -10.27 -0.99
C ARG A 204 -19.05 -10.47 -1.35
N PHE A 205 -18.14 -9.74 -0.70
CA PHE A 205 -16.71 -9.80 -1.01
C PHE A 205 -16.09 -11.16 -0.68
N LEU A 206 -16.49 -11.77 0.43
CA LEU A 206 -15.99 -13.07 0.90
C LEU A 206 -16.88 -14.24 0.46
N ALA A 207 -17.73 -14.05 -0.55
CA ALA A 207 -18.58 -15.12 -1.06
C ALA A 207 -17.73 -16.34 -1.49
N GLY A 208 -17.99 -17.50 -0.89
CA GLY A 208 -17.28 -18.74 -1.17
C GLY A 208 -16.00 -18.96 -0.33
N PHE A 209 -15.56 -17.98 0.47
CA PHE A 209 -14.47 -18.19 1.43
C PHE A 209 -14.92 -19.11 2.57
N LYS A 210 -14.04 -20.02 2.98
CA LYS A 210 -14.21 -20.92 4.12
C LYS A 210 -12.92 -20.95 4.92
N GLY A 211 -12.99 -20.72 6.21
CA GLY A 211 -11.80 -20.70 7.07
C GLY A 211 -11.89 -19.70 8.20
N TYR A 212 -10.73 -19.22 8.65
CA TYR A 212 -10.59 -18.31 9.78
C TYR A 212 -10.48 -16.87 9.30
N LEU A 213 -11.37 -16.01 9.79
CA LEU A 213 -11.33 -14.57 9.49
C LEU A 213 -10.96 -13.79 10.77
N HIS A 214 -9.76 -13.23 10.79
CA HIS A 214 -9.32 -12.33 11.84
C HIS A 214 -9.95 -10.94 11.66
N VAL A 215 -10.82 -10.56 12.58
CA VAL A 215 -11.55 -9.27 12.56
C VAL A 215 -11.55 -8.61 13.93
N ASP A 216 -11.96 -7.36 13.98
CA ASP A 216 -12.39 -6.75 15.23
C ASP A 216 -13.74 -7.36 15.71
N GLY A 217 -14.24 -6.91 16.86
CA GLY A 217 -15.56 -7.30 17.39
C GLY A 217 -16.76 -6.67 16.68
N TYR A 218 -16.63 -6.24 15.41
CA TYR A 218 -17.77 -5.67 14.69
C TYR A 218 -18.79 -6.75 14.29
N ALA A 219 -20.03 -6.56 14.74
CA ALA A 219 -21.12 -7.50 14.48
C ALA A 219 -21.46 -7.69 12.99
N GLY A 220 -21.02 -6.78 12.10
CA GLY A 220 -21.25 -6.92 10.66
C GLY A 220 -20.56 -8.13 10.02
N TYR A 221 -19.62 -8.77 10.72
CA TYR A 221 -18.98 -10.02 10.29
C TYR A 221 -19.73 -11.28 10.74
N ASN A 222 -20.66 -11.19 11.70
CA ASN A 222 -21.30 -12.35 12.34
C ASN A 222 -22.16 -13.20 11.40
N GLU A 223 -22.61 -12.63 10.28
CA GLU A 223 -23.51 -13.28 9.32
C GLU A 223 -22.76 -13.96 8.14
N LEU A 224 -21.44 -14.12 8.25
CA LEU A 224 -20.64 -14.77 7.21
C LEU A 224 -20.82 -16.31 7.29
N PRO A 225 -21.33 -16.96 6.23
CA PRO A 225 -21.52 -18.41 6.21
C PRO A 225 -20.17 -19.13 6.10
N ASP A 226 -20.04 -20.31 6.73
CA ASP A 226 -18.85 -21.18 6.66
C ASP A 226 -17.52 -20.53 7.10
N VAL A 227 -17.59 -19.42 7.87
CA VAL A 227 -16.43 -18.68 8.38
C VAL A 227 -16.37 -18.75 9.90
N THR A 228 -15.18 -19.07 10.43
CA THR A 228 -14.87 -18.96 11.85
C THR A 228 -14.24 -17.60 12.13
N LEU A 229 -14.95 -16.73 12.83
CA LEU A 229 -14.41 -15.43 13.25
C LEU A 229 -13.38 -15.62 14.36
N VAL A 230 -12.26 -14.90 14.25
CA VAL A 230 -11.21 -14.89 15.26
C VAL A 230 -10.95 -13.45 15.69
N GLY A 231 -11.15 -13.16 16.97
CA GLY A 231 -11.05 -11.81 17.51
C GLY A 231 -9.62 -11.26 17.48
N CYS A 232 -9.49 -10.00 17.07
CA CYS A 232 -8.21 -9.31 17.00
C CYS A 232 -7.73 -8.84 18.38
N TRP A 233 -6.66 -9.45 18.90
CA TRP A 233 -6.02 -9.05 20.16
C TRP A 233 -5.51 -7.62 20.19
N ALA A 234 -5.13 -7.04 19.03
CA ALA A 234 -4.71 -5.65 18.98
C ALA A 234 -5.87 -4.69 19.27
N HIS A 235 -7.08 -5.02 18.80
CA HIS A 235 -8.28 -4.23 19.09
C HIS A 235 -8.73 -4.39 20.54
N ALA A 236 -8.73 -5.62 21.08
CA ALA A 236 -9.02 -5.84 22.50
C ALA A 236 -8.04 -5.08 23.39
N ARG A 237 -6.73 -5.15 23.10
CA ARG A 237 -5.68 -4.39 23.79
C ARG A 237 -5.90 -2.87 23.71
N ARG A 238 -6.29 -2.35 22.54
CA ARG A 238 -6.57 -0.92 22.33
C ARG A 238 -7.68 -0.43 23.27
N LYS A 239 -8.71 -1.25 23.56
CA LYS A 239 -9.78 -0.86 24.48
C LYS A 239 -9.30 -0.64 25.92
N PHE A 240 -8.37 -1.46 26.41
CA PHE A 240 -7.75 -1.23 27.72
C PHE A 240 -6.86 0.03 27.73
N ASP A 241 -6.11 0.27 26.65
CA ASP A 241 -5.30 1.50 26.50
C ASP A 241 -6.17 2.77 26.43
N GLU A 242 -7.26 2.75 25.68
CA GLU A 242 -8.26 3.82 25.62
C GLU A 242 -8.89 4.07 27.01
N ALA A 243 -9.21 3.00 27.74
CA ALA A 243 -9.75 3.10 29.09
C ALA A 243 -8.76 3.76 30.07
N LEU A 244 -7.46 3.50 29.94
CA LEU A 244 -6.42 4.17 30.74
C LEU A 244 -6.29 5.64 30.37
N LYS A 245 -6.29 5.98 29.07
CA LYS A 245 -6.20 7.38 28.60
C LYS A 245 -7.38 8.24 29.04
N ALA A 246 -8.54 7.63 29.25
CA ALA A 246 -9.73 8.29 29.79
C ALA A 246 -9.63 8.65 31.28
N LEU A 247 -8.62 8.12 32.01
CA LEU A 247 -8.38 8.50 33.41
C LEU A 247 -7.67 9.86 33.51
N PRO A 248 -7.84 10.57 34.66
CA PRO A 248 -7.01 11.72 35.02
C PRO A 248 -5.52 11.39 34.90
N GLU A 249 -4.72 12.37 34.48
CA GLU A 249 -3.31 12.17 34.12
C GLU A 249 -2.47 11.57 35.27
N ASP A 250 -2.72 12.02 36.50
CA ASP A 250 -2.12 11.53 37.75
C ASP A 250 -2.47 10.06 38.06
N LYS A 251 -3.52 9.52 37.44
CA LYS A 251 -4.01 8.14 37.66
C LYS A 251 -3.73 7.21 36.49
N ARG A 252 -3.20 7.71 35.36
CA ARG A 252 -2.84 6.87 34.20
C ARG A 252 -1.74 5.87 34.53
N THR A 253 -0.87 6.22 35.47
CA THR A 253 0.21 5.37 35.99
C THR A 253 -0.12 4.69 37.32
N ALA A 254 -1.39 4.71 37.76
CA ALA A 254 -1.83 4.02 38.96
C ALA A 254 -2.12 2.53 38.71
N ALA A 255 -2.01 1.70 39.75
CA ALA A 255 -2.38 0.28 39.68
C ALA A 255 -3.91 0.15 39.65
N VAL A 256 -4.50 0.27 38.45
CA VAL A 256 -5.94 0.19 38.20
C VAL A 256 -6.27 -1.03 37.35
N ALA A 257 -7.48 -1.56 37.48
CA ALA A 257 -7.94 -2.76 36.77
C ALA A 257 -7.80 -2.66 35.24
N ALA A 258 -7.95 -1.48 34.64
CA ALA A 258 -7.71 -1.28 33.21
C ALA A 258 -6.26 -1.62 32.80
N ARG A 259 -5.28 -1.38 33.68
CA ARG A 259 -3.88 -1.73 33.43
C ARG A 259 -3.62 -3.21 33.58
N GLU A 260 -4.28 -3.89 34.52
CA GLU A 260 -4.23 -5.34 34.62
C GLU A 260 -4.72 -6.01 33.33
N GLY A 261 -5.85 -5.55 32.78
CA GLY A 261 -6.36 -6.03 31.49
C GLY A 261 -5.41 -5.77 30.32
N LEU A 262 -4.78 -4.59 30.29
CA LEU A 262 -3.74 -4.28 29.31
C LEU A 262 -2.53 -5.23 29.44
N GLU A 263 -2.16 -5.58 30.67
CA GLU A 263 -1.01 -6.44 30.94
C GLU A 263 -1.26 -7.91 30.56
N PHE A 264 -2.48 -8.42 30.74
CA PHE A 264 -2.85 -9.72 30.16
C PHE A 264 -2.63 -9.74 28.64
N CYS A 265 -3.05 -8.69 27.94
CA CYS A 265 -2.81 -8.55 26.52
C CYS A 265 -1.30 -8.46 26.22
N ASN A 266 -0.55 -7.60 26.91
CA ASN A 266 0.90 -7.45 26.70
C ASN A 266 1.66 -8.77 26.88
N ARG A 267 1.31 -9.58 27.89
CA ARG A 267 1.90 -10.91 28.10
C ARG A 267 1.71 -11.82 26.90
N LEU A 268 0.51 -11.84 26.29
CA LEU A 268 0.26 -12.60 25.05
C LEU A 268 1.14 -12.09 23.90
N PHE A 269 1.25 -10.77 23.73
CA PHE A 269 2.11 -10.18 22.68
C PHE A 269 3.60 -10.47 22.90
N THR A 270 4.07 -10.52 24.15
CA THR A 270 5.44 -10.92 24.49
C THR A 270 5.67 -12.37 24.12
N ILE A 271 4.75 -13.27 24.49
CA ILE A 271 4.84 -14.68 24.08
C ILE A 271 4.91 -14.79 22.55
N GLU A 272 4.01 -14.13 21.80
CA GLU A 272 4.01 -14.20 20.33
C GLU A 272 5.29 -13.64 19.69
N ARG A 273 5.94 -12.66 20.33
CA ARG A 273 7.24 -12.14 19.89
C ARG A 273 8.34 -13.19 20.02
N ASP A 274 8.37 -13.92 21.13
CA ASP A 274 9.33 -15.00 21.35
C ASP A 274 9.11 -16.18 20.39
N LEU A 275 7.87 -16.36 19.92
CA LEU A 275 7.48 -17.43 19.01
C LEU A 275 7.55 -17.04 17.52
N LYS A 276 8.10 -15.86 17.21
CA LYS A 276 8.06 -15.28 15.85
C LYS A 276 8.66 -16.21 14.81
N ASP A 277 9.80 -16.83 15.09
CA ASP A 277 10.58 -17.62 14.13
C ASP A 277 10.40 -19.15 14.31
N LYS A 278 9.46 -19.55 15.18
CA LYS A 278 9.08 -20.96 15.42
C LYS A 278 8.20 -21.50 14.30
N THR A 279 8.25 -22.81 14.06
CA THR A 279 7.35 -23.48 13.11
C THR A 279 5.88 -23.40 13.58
N PRO A 280 4.88 -23.60 12.70
CA PRO A 280 3.49 -23.64 13.11
C PRO A 280 3.21 -24.65 14.24
N GLU A 281 3.80 -25.84 14.18
CA GLU A 281 3.61 -26.93 15.15
C GLU A 281 4.23 -26.57 16.50
N GLU A 282 5.48 -26.07 16.50
CA GLU A 282 6.15 -25.60 17.71
C GLU A 282 5.37 -24.46 18.36
N ARG A 283 4.89 -23.51 17.54
CA ARG A 283 4.10 -22.37 18.01
C ARG A 283 2.80 -22.85 18.65
N TYR A 284 2.13 -23.84 18.08
CA TYR A 284 0.93 -24.43 18.67
C TYR A 284 1.22 -25.03 20.05
N GLN A 285 2.24 -25.89 20.17
CA GLN A 285 2.60 -26.52 21.45
C GLN A 285 2.99 -25.48 22.51
N LEU A 286 3.81 -24.49 22.14
CA LEU A 286 4.21 -23.42 23.05
C LEU A 286 3.05 -22.51 23.45
N ARG A 287 2.06 -22.28 22.58
CA ARG A 287 0.82 -21.57 22.94
C ARG A 287 -0.02 -22.36 23.95
N GLN A 288 -0.08 -23.69 23.85
CA GLN A 288 -0.78 -24.51 24.84
C GLN A 288 -0.13 -24.41 26.23
N VAL A 289 1.20 -24.33 26.30
CA VAL A 289 1.92 -24.25 27.58
C VAL A 289 1.99 -22.83 28.13
N ARG A 290 2.19 -21.82 27.27
CA ARG A 290 2.48 -20.44 27.68
C ARG A 290 1.28 -19.50 27.56
N SER A 291 0.54 -19.55 26.45
CA SER A 291 -0.55 -18.61 26.18
C SER A 291 -1.86 -19.05 26.83
N LYS A 292 -2.18 -20.33 26.82
CA LYS A 292 -3.44 -20.87 27.39
C LYS A 292 -3.61 -20.51 28.88
N PRO A 293 -2.61 -20.68 29.76
CA PRO A 293 -2.76 -20.27 31.17
C PRO A 293 -3.02 -18.76 31.33
N VAL A 294 -2.44 -17.92 30.45
CA VAL A 294 -2.69 -16.47 30.46
C VAL A 294 -4.13 -16.18 30.04
N LEU A 295 -4.64 -16.86 29.02
CA LEU A 295 -6.02 -16.72 28.56
C LEU A 295 -7.03 -17.20 29.59
N ASP A 296 -6.80 -18.34 30.23
CA ASP A 296 -7.69 -18.88 31.27
C ASP A 296 -7.75 -17.92 32.48
N ALA A 297 -6.59 -17.42 32.93
CA ALA A 297 -6.52 -16.40 33.97
C ALA A 297 -7.20 -15.10 33.56
N PHE A 298 -7.01 -14.67 32.32
CA PHE A 298 -7.63 -13.45 31.81
C PHE A 298 -9.16 -13.59 31.74
N LEU A 299 -9.67 -14.71 31.25
CA LEU A 299 -11.10 -15.00 31.19
C LEU A 299 -11.73 -15.03 32.59
N ALA A 300 -11.09 -15.66 33.56
CA ALA A 300 -11.54 -15.66 34.95
C ALA A 300 -11.58 -14.23 35.52
N TRP A 301 -10.53 -13.45 35.27
CA TRP A 301 -10.47 -12.05 35.66
C TRP A 301 -11.58 -11.22 35.00
N LEU A 302 -11.80 -11.33 33.69
CA LEU A 302 -12.86 -10.63 32.95
C LEU A 302 -14.24 -10.93 33.55
N LYS A 303 -14.55 -12.21 33.84
CA LYS A 303 -15.80 -12.61 34.49
C LYS A 303 -15.98 -11.96 35.86
N SER A 304 -14.90 -11.85 36.65
CA SER A 304 -14.93 -11.20 37.97
C SER A 304 -15.13 -9.69 37.88
N GLN A 305 -14.57 -9.03 36.86
CA GLN A 305 -14.69 -7.58 36.66
C GLN A 305 -16.04 -7.19 36.07
N LYS A 306 -16.65 -8.05 35.24
CA LYS A 306 -17.92 -7.78 34.56
C LYS A 306 -19.06 -7.43 35.52
N SER A 307 -19.10 -8.02 36.72
CA SER A 307 -20.11 -7.70 37.75
C SER A 307 -19.80 -6.44 38.56
N ARG A 308 -18.59 -5.89 38.44
CA ARG A 308 -18.06 -4.78 39.25
C ARG A 308 -17.92 -3.48 38.46
N VAL A 309 -18.10 -3.52 37.15
CA VAL A 309 -17.90 -2.38 36.26
C VAL A 309 -19.20 -1.91 35.63
N LEU A 310 -19.37 -0.59 35.52
CA LEU A 310 -20.46 0.00 34.76
C LEU A 310 -20.27 -0.31 33.27
N PRO A 311 -21.22 -1.00 32.59
CA PRO A 311 -21.03 -1.48 31.21
C PRO A 311 -20.70 -0.39 30.19
N LYS A 312 -21.19 0.84 30.41
CA LYS A 312 -20.99 1.97 29.51
C LYS A 312 -19.70 2.76 29.76
N SER A 313 -19.01 2.53 30.88
CA SER A 313 -17.71 3.17 31.15
C SER A 313 -16.65 2.69 30.15
N SER A 314 -15.60 3.46 29.90
CA SER A 314 -14.51 3.05 28.99
C SER A 314 -13.91 1.70 29.38
N PHE A 315 -13.75 1.47 30.68
CA PHE A 315 -13.29 0.17 31.19
C PHE A 315 -14.34 -0.93 31.01
N GLY A 316 -15.63 -0.65 31.27
CA GLY A 316 -16.71 -1.62 31.04
C GLY A 316 -16.86 -2.01 29.57
N GLN A 317 -16.62 -1.09 28.65
CA GLN A 317 -16.57 -1.37 27.22
C GLN A 317 -15.38 -2.28 26.87
N ALA A 318 -14.22 -2.08 27.49
CA ALA A 318 -13.05 -2.95 27.32
C ALA A 318 -13.27 -4.37 27.86
N ILE A 319 -14.02 -4.52 28.95
CA ILE A 319 -14.37 -5.84 29.52
C ILE A 319 -15.39 -6.59 28.65
N ASN A 320 -16.32 -5.87 28.00
CA ASN A 320 -17.38 -6.49 27.19
C ASN A 320 -16.95 -6.77 25.74
N TYR A 321 -15.91 -6.09 25.25
CA TYR A 321 -15.33 -6.31 23.93
C TYR A 321 -14.58 -7.64 23.88
#